data_AF-A0A2H9RJN1-F1
#
_entry.id   AF-A0A2H9RJN1-F1
#
_cell.length_a   1.000
_cell.length_b   1.000
_cell.length_c   1.000
_cell.angle_alpha   90.00
_cell.angle_beta   90.00
_cell.angle_gamma   90.00
#
_symmetry.space_group_name_H-M   'P 1'
#
loop_
_entity.id
_entity.type
_entity.pdbx_description
1 polymer ?
#
loop_
_entity_poly.entity_id
_entity_poly.type
_entity_poly.pdbx_seq_one_letter_code
_entity_poly.pdbx_strand_id
1 'polypeptide(L)'
;MVRIIKAIDGQIFTKEEITEVEVWDYCLMENLNKDILKIVVVDRHKGKNFAVGFVMGFGIKNRAIASGISHDAHNIIAVGSDDESIIKAINETDRIHGGIVVVHKSLEIYSQYSLPLKIAGLMSDDADKVIKGIKILSKKANDIKCRLSEPFITLSFLALPVIPELKITDRGLVNVMNFKFMDLIV
;
A
#
# COMPACT_ATOMS: atom_id res chain seq x y z
N MET A 1 10.00 -15.20 13.31
CA MET A 1 9.07 -14.06 13.50
C MET A 1 9.12 -13.20 12.24
N VAL A 2 8.31 -12.15 12.08
CA VAL A 2 8.40 -11.21 10.95
C VAL A 2 8.48 -9.76 11.41
N ARG A 3 9.18 -8.93 10.63
CA ARG A 3 9.18 -7.47 10.77
C ARG A 3 7.94 -6.88 10.12
N ILE A 4 7.29 -5.97 10.83
CA ILE A 4 6.08 -5.27 10.39
C ILE A 4 6.32 -3.77 10.46
N ILE A 5 5.92 -3.08 9.39
CA ILE A 5 5.84 -1.62 9.37
C ILE A 5 4.58 -1.20 10.14
N LYS A 6 4.75 -0.47 11.24
CA LYS A 6 3.62 0.07 12.00
C LYS A 6 3.32 1.49 11.55
N ALA A 7 2.23 1.64 10.79
CA ALA A 7 1.69 2.94 10.41
C ALA A 7 0.88 3.54 11.56
N ILE A 8 1.00 4.85 11.76
CA ILE A 8 0.31 5.60 12.81
C ILE A 8 -0.53 6.67 12.12
N ASP A 9 -1.84 6.69 12.41
CA ASP A 9 -2.75 7.67 11.79
C ASP A 9 -2.31 9.10 12.08
N GLY A 10 -2.39 9.95 11.05
CA GLY A 10 -1.94 11.34 11.10
C GLY A 10 -0.41 11.53 11.19
N GLN A 11 0.41 10.48 11.05
CA GLN A 11 1.87 10.58 11.08
C GLN A 11 2.52 9.95 9.84
N ILE A 12 3.63 10.56 9.40
CA ILE A 12 4.49 10.03 8.33
C ILE A 12 5.59 9.10 8.88
N PHE A 13 5.86 9.21 10.19
CA PHE A 13 6.76 8.31 10.91
C PHE A 13 6.13 6.93 11.06
N THR A 14 6.96 5.90 10.98
CA THR A 14 6.59 4.50 11.23
C THR A 14 7.40 3.96 12.40
N LYS A 15 6.93 2.85 12.97
CA LYS A 15 7.74 2.03 13.89
C LYS A 15 8.03 0.67 13.28
N GLU A 16 9.08 0.03 13.76
CA GLU A 16 9.24 -1.41 13.61
C GLU A 16 8.46 -2.15 14.70
N GLU A 17 7.74 -3.20 14.31
CA GLU A 17 7.17 -4.18 15.22
C GLU A 17 7.65 -5.58 14.77
N ILE A 18 7.97 -6.47 15.70
CA ILE A 18 8.32 -7.86 15.40
C ILE A 18 7.26 -8.75 16.05
N THR A 19 6.64 -9.63 15.25
CA THR A 19 5.60 -10.52 15.77
C THR A 19 5.54 -11.84 15.00
N GLU A 20 4.75 -12.76 15.53
CA GLU A 20 4.46 -14.03 14.88
C GLU A 20 3.28 -13.89 13.92
N VAL A 21 3.44 -14.48 12.73
CA VAL A 21 2.39 -14.68 11.75
C VAL A 21 2.22 -16.16 11.52
N GLU A 22 1.01 -16.56 11.14
CA GLU A 22 0.73 -17.93 10.77
C GLU A 22 1.45 -18.29 9.47
N VAL A 23 1.88 -19.54 9.36
CA VAL A 23 2.40 -20.12 8.13
C VAL A 23 1.39 -21.13 7.63
N TRP A 24 0.91 -20.93 6.42
CA TRP A 24 0.01 -21.86 5.76
C TRP A 24 0.47 -22.09 4.33
N ASP A 25 0.57 -23.36 3.92
CA ASP A 25 1.10 -23.77 2.60
C ASP A 25 2.41 -23.04 2.21
N TYR A 26 3.38 -23.05 3.13
CA TYR A 26 4.68 -22.37 3.00
C TYR A 26 4.61 -20.84 2.80
N CYS A 27 3.43 -20.23 2.94
CA CYS A 27 3.22 -18.79 2.84
C CYS A 27 3.06 -18.17 4.23
N LEU A 28 3.63 -16.97 4.40
CA LEU A 28 3.37 -16.13 5.59
C LEU A 28 2.02 -15.46 5.42
N MET A 29 1.13 -15.64 6.40
CA MET A 29 -0.26 -15.22 6.31
C MET A 29 -0.52 -13.89 7.02
N GLU A 30 -1.45 -13.12 6.46
CA GLU A 30 -2.07 -11.98 7.09
C GLU A 30 -2.80 -12.39 8.38
N ASN A 31 -2.85 -11.49 9.36
CA ASN A 31 -3.68 -11.68 10.54
C ASN A 31 -4.58 -10.46 10.70
N LEU A 32 -5.75 -10.53 10.07
CA LEU A 32 -6.68 -9.40 10.05
C LEU A 32 -7.09 -9.00 11.47
N ASN A 33 -7.28 -9.95 12.39
CA ASN A 33 -7.66 -9.66 13.79
C ASN A 33 -6.62 -8.81 14.52
N LYS A 34 -5.33 -9.01 14.22
CA LYS A 34 -4.21 -8.21 14.73
C LYS A 34 -3.84 -7.02 13.83
N ASP A 35 -4.62 -6.76 12.78
CA ASP A 35 -4.34 -5.74 11.76
C ASP A 35 -2.97 -5.93 11.09
N ILE A 36 -2.62 -7.18 10.79
CA ILE A 36 -1.41 -7.52 10.04
C ILE A 36 -1.83 -7.78 8.60
N LEU A 37 -1.39 -6.92 7.68
CA LEU A 37 -1.71 -6.92 6.26
C LEU A 37 -0.44 -7.06 5.43
N LYS A 38 -0.55 -7.63 4.23
CA LYS A 38 0.56 -7.58 3.27
C LYS A 38 0.63 -6.21 2.61
N ILE A 39 1.85 -5.75 2.41
CA ILE A 39 2.20 -4.56 1.63
C ILE A 39 3.17 -4.95 0.53
N VAL A 40 2.95 -4.44 -0.68
CA VAL A 40 3.74 -4.77 -1.87
C VAL A 40 4.17 -3.50 -2.56
N VAL A 41 5.44 -3.41 -2.94
CA VAL A 41 5.97 -2.35 -3.81
C VAL A 41 6.49 -2.99 -5.09
N VAL A 42 6.04 -2.49 -6.25
CA VAL A 42 6.42 -3.00 -7.58
C VAL A 42 7.09 -1.90 -8.38
N ASP A 43 8.29 -2.19 -8.90
CA ASP A 43 9.00 -1.31 -9.82
C ASP A 43 8.21 -1.16 -11.12
N ARG A 44 7.60 0.02 -11.31
CA ARG A 44 6.81 0.31 -12.50
C ARG A 44 7.64 0.89 -13.66
N HIS A 45 8.88 1.29 -13.39
CA HIS A 45 9.70 2.01 -14.37
C HIS A 45 10.47 1.03 -15.25
N LYS A 46 10.95 -0.08 -14.67
CA LYS A 46 11.65 -1.13 -15.41
C LYS A 46 10.94 -2.49 -15.33
N GLY A 47 9.98 -2.68 -14.41
CA GLY A 47 9.29 -3.95 -14.25
C GLY A 47 10.21 -5.07 -13.76
N LYS A 48 11.30 -4.76 -13.04
CA LYS A 48 12.34 -5.74 -12.69
C LYS A 48 12.29 -6.23 -11.26
N ASN A 49 11.72 -5.43 -10.37
CA ASN A 49 11.75 -5.70 -8.94
C ASN A 49 10.35 -5.60 -8.34
N PHE A 50 10.15 -6.35 -7.27
CA PHE A 50 9.08 -6.13 -6.32
C PHE A 50 9.55 -6.58 -4.94
N ALA A 51 8.89 -6.07 -3.91
CA ALA A 51 9.07 -6.56 -2.55
C ALA A 51 7.72 -6.73 -1.87
N VAL A 52 7.65 -7.74 -1.01
CA VAL A 52 6.51 -8.02 -0.14
C VAL A 52 6.96 -7.84 1.30
N GLY A 53 6.12 -7.21 2.11
CA GLY A 53 6.32 -7.10 3.56
C GLY A 53 4.99 -7.11 4.29
N PHE A 54 5.04 -6.84 5.59
CA PHE A 54 3.85 -6.69 6.42
C PHE A 54 3.71 -5.26 6.94
N VAL A 55 2.47 -4.81 7.06
CA VAL A 55 2.11 -3.52 7.64
C VAL A 55 0.96 -3.68 8.61
N MET A 56 0.93 -2.83 9.63
CA MET A 56 -0.20 -2.68 10.55
C MET A 56 -0.59 -1.21 10.72
N GLY A 57 -1.81 -0.95 11.18
CA GLY A 57 -2.38 0.37 11.40
C GLY A 57 -3.44 0.79 10.37
N PHE A 58 -3.59 0.04 9.27
CA PHE A 58 -4.58 0.37 8.24
C PHE A 58 -5.99 -0.07 8.63
N GLY A 59 -6.15 -1.18 9.35
CA GLY A 59 -7.43 -1.74 9.74
C GLY A 59 -8.25 -2.39 8.63
N ILE A 60 -7.72 -2.50 7.40
CA ILE A 60 -8.42 -3.10 6.26
C ILE A 60 -8.80 -4.55 6.60
N LYS A 61 -10.06 -4.91 6.37
CA LYS A 61 -10.58 -6.26 6.65
C LYS A 61 -11.00 -7.04 5.42
N ASN A 62 -11.07 -6.37 4.27
CA ASN A 62 -11.58 -6.97 3.06
C ASN A 62 -11.04 -6.20 1.86
N ARG A 63 -10.24 -6.84 1.01
CA ARG A 63 -9.61 -6.27 -0.19
C ARG A 63 -8.38 -5.41 0.06
N ALA A 64 -8.10 -4.51 -0.87
CA ALA A 64 -6.85 -3.80 -0.99
C ALA A 64 -7.03 -2.38 -1.52
N ILE A 65 -6.04 -1.55 -1.25
CA ILE A 65 -5.85 -0.26 -1.90
C ILE A 65 -4.48 -0.25 -2.60
N ALA A 66 -4.36 0.55 -3.65
CA ALA A 66 -3.10 0.78 -4.33
C ALA A 66 -2.94 2.23 -4.77
N SER A 67 -1.69 2.65 -4.95
CA SER A 67 -1.33 3.98 -5.42
C SER A 67 -0.09 3.90 -6.30
N GLY A 68 -0.09 4.67 -7.40
CA GLY A 68 1.09 5.02 -8.18
C GLY A 68 1.81 6.27 -7.66
N ILE A 69 1.24 6.94 -6.66
CA ILE A 69 1.90 8.00 -5.90
C ILE A 69 2.52 7.34 -4.67
N SER A 70 3.83 7.13 -4.72
CA SER A 70 4.62 6.48 -3.66
C SER A 70 5.94 7.21 -3.49
N HIS A 71 6.00 8.13 -2.53
CA HIS A 71 7.15 9.01 -2.35
C HIS A 71 8.45 8.22 -2.08
N ASP A 72 9.58 8.47 -2.72
CA ASP A 72 9.84 9.38 -3.86
C ASP A 72 10.19 8.63 -5.16
N ALA A 73 10.25 7.29 -5.11
CA ALA A 73 10.50 6.48 -6.30
C ALA A 73 9.27 6.39 -7.23
N HIS A 74 8.08 6.66 -6.70
CA HIS A 74 6.80 6.59 -7.39
C HIS A 74 6.54 5.24 -8.07
N ASN A 75 6.96 4.17 -7.39
CA ASN A 75 6.59 2.79 -7.72
C ASN A 75 5.12 2.53 -7.37
N ILE A 76 4.55 1.44 -7.89
CA ILE A 76 3.20 1.03 -7.46
C ILE A 76 3.34 0.44 -6.06
N ILE A 77 2.54 0.95 -5.13
CA ILE A 77 2.43 0.40 -3.77
C ILE A 77 1.00 -0.04 -3.49
N ALA A 78 0.83 -1.21 -2.88
CA ALA A 78 -0.47 -1.76 -2.52
C ALA A 78 -0.45 -2.37 -1.13
N VAL A 79 -1.57 -2.29 -0.42
CA VAL A 79 -1.80 -2.96 0.87
C VAL A 79 -3.17 -3.63 0.86
N GLY A 80 -3.28 -4.84 1.40
CA GLY A 80 -4.55 -5.54 1.43
C GLY A 80 -4.63 -6.73 2.37
N SER A 81 -5.83 -7.30 2.47
CA SER A 81 -6.15 -8.44 3.33
C SER A 81 -5.86 -9.81 2.71
N ASP A 82 -5.60 -9.85 1.39
CA ASP A 82 -5.43 -11.07 0.62
C ASP A 82 -4.67 -10.78 -0.69
N ASP A 83 -3.95 -11.77 -1.19
CA ASP A 83 -3.09 -11.65 -2.37
C ASP A 83 -3.87 -11.33 -3.64
N GLU A 84 -5.05 -11.95 -3.83
CA GLU A 84 -5.87 -11.75 -5.03
C GLU A 84 -6.28 -10.29 -5.19
N SER A 85 -6.73 -9.67 -4.10
CA SER A 85 -7.13 -8.27 -4.09
C SER A 85 -5.94 -7.33 -4.27
N ILE A 86 -4.78 -7.66 -3.69
CA ILE A 86 -3.54 -6.88 -3.87
C ILE A 86 -3.11 -6.91 -5.33
N ILE A 87 -3.04 -8.09 -5.94
CA ILE A 87 -2.68 -8.27 -7.35
C ILE A 87 -3.66 -7.50 -8.23
N LYS A 88 -4.96 -7.56 -7.93
CA LYS A 88 -5.98 -6.83 -8.68
C LYS A 88 -5.79 -5.32 -8.57
N ALA A 89 -5.46 -4.79 -7.39
CA ALA A 89 -5.21 -3.36 -7.18
C ALA A 89 -3.96 -2.88 -7.93
N ILE A 90 -2.88 -3.68 -7.92
CA ILE A 90 -1.64 -3.41 -8.66
C ILE A 90 -1.92 -3.36 -10.16
N ASN A 91 -2.54 -4.41 -10.71
CA ASN A 91 -2.83 -4.52 -12.13
C ASN A 91 -3.73 -3.39 -12.63
N GLU A 92 -4.72 -2.98 -11.83
CA GLU A 92 -5.54 -1.82 -12.19
C GLU A 92 -4.74 -0.52 -12.19
N THR A 93 -3.88 -0.33 -11.19
CA THR A 93 -3.03 0.87 -11.10
C THR A 93 -2.14 0.98 -12.34
N ASP A 94 -1.58 -0.13 -12.80
CA ASP A 94 -0.82 -0.21 -14.06
C ASP A 94 -1.71 0.06 -15.29
N ARG A 95 -2.89 -0.57 -15.37
CA ARG A 95 -3.86 -0.39 -16.46
C ARG A 95 -4.30 1.06 -16.65
N ILE A 96 -4.46 1.81 -15.55
CA ILE A 96 -4.82 3.24 -15.60
C ILE A 96 -3.61 4.17 -15.74
N HIS A 97 -2.39 3.60 -15.89
CA HIS A 97 -1.12 4.30 -15.97
C HIS A 97 -0.80 5.19 -14.76
N GLY A 98 -1.16 4.70 -13.57
CA GLY A 98 -0.95 5.37 -12.29
C GLY A 98 -2.15 6.18 -11.82
N GLY A 99 -2.11 6.54 -10.54
CA GLY A 99 -3.24 7.09 -9.81
C GLY A 99 -3.54 6.29 -8.55
N ILE A 100 -4.81 6.28 -8.15
CA ILE A 100 -5.25 5.65 -6.90
C ILE A 100 -6.33 4.61 -7.20
N VAL A 101 -6.27 3.44 -6.56
CA VAL A 101 -7.21 2.34 -6.73
C VAL A 101 -7.68 1.83 -5.37
N VAL A 102 -8.96 1.47 -5.28
CA VAL A 102 -9.54 0.70 -4.17
C VAL A 102 -10.23 -0.53 -4.75
N VAL A 103 -9.78 -1.73 -4.41
CA VAL A 103 -10.55 -2.94 -4.69
C VAL A 103 -11.63 -3.04 -3.60
N HIS A 104 -12.89 -3.14 -4.00
CA HIS A 104 -14.02 -3.18 -3.07
C HIS A 104 -14.62 -4.60 -3.01
N LYS A 105 -15.66 -4.83 -2.20
CA LYS A 105 -16.29 -6.13 -1.88
C LYS A 105 -16.33 -7.16 -3.04
N SER A 106 -16.52 -6.75 -4.29
CA SER A 106 -16.28 -7.56 -5.50
C SER A 106 -14.92 -7.26 -6.13
N LEU A 107 -14.25 -8.26 -6.70
CA LEU A 107 -13.02 -8.08 -7.49
C LEU A 107 -13.25 -7.27 -8.79
N GLU A 108 -14.49 -6.88 -9.07
CA GLU A 108 -14.82 -5.98 -10.15
C GLU A 108 -14.43 -4.55 -9.80
N ILE A 109 -13.66 -3.93 -10.70
CA ILE A 109 -13.28 -2.53 -10.57
C ILE A 109 -14.15 -1.71 -11.52
N TYR A 110 -15.25 -1.19 -11.00
CA TYR A 110 -15.98 -0.10 -11.64
C TYR A 110 -15.14 1.18 -11.69
N SER A 111 -15.41 2.04 -12.67
CA SER A 111 -14.68 3.30 -12.89
C SER A 111 -14.57 4.20 -11.66
N GLN A 112 -15.54 4.14 -10.74
CA GLN A 112 -15.54 4.89 -9.49
C GLN A 112 -14.56 4.36 -8.42
N TYR A 113 -13.94 3.21 -8.64
CA TYR A 113 -12.94 2.59 -7.76
C TYR A 113 -11.50 2.92 -8.17
N SER A 114 -11.32 3.68 -9.25
CA SER A 114 -10.02 4.17 -9.70
C SER A 114 -10.06 5.67 -10.00
N LEU A 115 -8.98 6.36 -9.65
CA LEU A 115 -8.73 7.75 -10.03
C LEU A 115 -7.43 7.77 -10.85
N PRO A 116 -7.54 7.74 -12.19
CA PRO A 116 -6.38 7.86 -13.07
C PRO A 116 -5.75 9.25 -12.95
N LEU A 117 -4.43 9.30 -12.83
CA LEU A 117 -3.66 10.55 -12.82
C LEU A 117 -2.77 10.59 -14.05
N LYS A 118 -3.33 11.12 -15.14
CA LYS A 118 -2.81 10.97 -16.52
C LYS A 118 -1.41 11.53 -16.73
N ILE A 119 -0.98 12.47 -15.91
CA ILE A 119 0.35 13.08 -16.03
C ILE A 119 1.30 12.29 -15.14
N ALA A 120 2.10 11.42 -15.79
CA ALA A 120 3.10 10.56 -15.16
C ALA A 120 2.59 9.64 -14.04
N GLY A 121 1.28 9.38 -13.96
CA GLY A 121 0.68 8.61 -12.87
C GLY A 121 0.58 9.38 -11.55
N LEU A 122 0.79 10.71 -11.56
CA LEU A 122 0.95 11.56 -10.37
C LEU A 122 0.03 12.78 -10.35
N MET A 123 -0.27 13.35 -11.52
CA MET A 123 -1.04 14.59 -11.63
C MET A 123 -2.18 14.48 -12.65
N SER A 124 -3.11 15.43 -12.56
CA SER A 124 -4.24 15.60 -13.48
C SER A 124 -4.32 17.06 -13.88
N ASP A 125 -4.80 17.32 -15.09
CA ASP A 125 -5.18 18.63 -15.61
C ASP A 125 -6.61 19.04 -15.22
N ASP A 126 -7.36 18.13 -14.58
CA ASP A 126 -8.73 18.33 -14.11
C ASP A 126 -8.80 18.24 -12.58
N ALA A 127 -8.79 19.40 -11.92
CA ALA A 127 -8.82 19.50 -10.47
C ALA A 127 -10.17 19.06 -9.85
N ASP A 128 -11.29 19.40 -10.48
CA ASP A 128 -12.63 19.04 -9.98
C ASP A 128 -12.83 17.53 -9.97
N LYS A 129 -12.37 16.85 -11.01
CA LYS A 129 -12.40 15.39 -11.08
C LYS A 129 -11.52 14.75 -10.01
N VAL A 130 -10.33 15.29 -9.75
CA VAL A 130 -9.44 14.80 -8.68
C VAL A 130 -10.09 14.98 -7.31
N ILE A 131 -10.63 16.16 -7.00
CA ILE A 131 -11.27 16.43 -5.71
C ILE A 131 -12.46 15.48 -5.48
N LYS A 132 -13.30 15.29 -6.50
CA LYS A 132 -14.43 14.35 -6.43
C LYS A 132 -13.94 12.90 -6.28
N GLY A 133 -12.94 12.51 -7.07
CA GLY A 133 -12.36 11.17 -7.07
C GLY A 133 -11.75 10.79 -5.73
N ILE A 134 -10.93 11.65 -5.13
CA ILE A 134 -10.33 11.42 -3.81
C ILE A 134 -11.43 11.25 -2.76
N LYS A 135 -12.44 12.13 -2.72
CA LYS A 135 -13.57 12.01 -1.78
C LYS A 135 -14.31 10.68 -1.92
N ILE A 136 -14.51 10.22 -3.15
CA ILE A 136 -15.17 8.93 -3.43
C ILE A 136 -14.28 7.77 -2.97
N LEU A 137 -12.98 7.79 -3.28
CA LEU A 137 -12.05 6.73 -2.92
C LEU A 137 -11.80 6.65 -1.42
N SER A 138 -11.73 7.77 -0.69
CA SER A 138 -11.63 7.77 0.78
C SER A 138 -12.84 7.11 1.43
N LYS A 139 -14.06 7.35 0.91
CA LYS A 139 -15.26 6.63 1.38
C LYS A 139 -15.18 5.14 1.11
N LYS A 140 -14.70 4.75 -0.08
CA LYS A 140 -14.55 3.33 -0.47
C LYS A 140 -13.47 2.61 0.34
N ALA A 141 -12.39 3.31 0.71
CA ALA A 141 -11.39 2.80 1.65
C ALA A 141 -12.01 2.55 3.04
N ASN A 142 -12.91 3.43 3.50
CA ASN A 142 -13.66 3.21 4.74
C ASN A 142 -14.61 2.00 4.64
N ASP A 143 -15.26 1.79 3.49
CA ASP A 143 -16.15 0.65 3.26
C ASP A 143 -15.44 -0.71 3.41
N ILE A 144 -14.14 -0.77 3.11
CA ILE A 144 -13.27 -1.93 3.33
C ILE A 144 -12.61 -1.97 4.73
N LYS A 145 -13.12 -1.14 5.64
CA LYS A 145 -12.72 -0.99 7.05
C LYS A 145 -11.37 -0.32 7.29
N CYS A 146 -10.80 0.37 6.30
CA CYS A 146 -9.63 1.18 6.56
C CYS A 146 -9.94 2.25 7.62
N ARG A 147 -9.08 2.34 8.64
CA ARG A 147 -9.24 3.21 9.82
C ARG A 147 -8.47 4.52 9.70
N LEU A 148 -7.51 4.59 8.79
CA LEU A 148 -6.69 5.79 8.60
C LEU A 148 -7.56 6.92 8.05
N SER A 149 -7.31 8.12 8.55
CA SER A 149 -7.94 9.35 8.07
C SER A 149 -7.57 9.63 6.61
N GLU A 150 -6.29 9.46 6.26
CA GLU A 150 -5.73 9.74 4.94
C GLU A 150 -4.94 8.53 4.39
N PRO A 151 -5.63 7.43 4.02
CA PRO A 151 -4.99 6.14 3.75
C PRO A 151 -3.99 6.18 2.58
N PHE A 152 -4.29 6.95 1.53
CA PHE A 152 -3.43 7.05 0.35
C PHE A 152 -2.18 7.90 0.61
N ILE A 153 -2.28 8.92 1.45
CA ILE A 153 -1.13 9.72 1.88
C ILE A 153 -0.23 8.87 2.77
N THR A 154 -0.79 8.19 3.77
CA THR A 154 -0.03 7.28 4.63
C THR A 154 0.67 6.21 3.80
N LEU A 155 -0.05 5.56 2.87
CA LEU A 155 0.51 4.54 1.99
C LEU A 155 1.68 5.09 1.16
N SER A 156 1.55 6.29 0.61
CA SER A 156 2.61 6.92 -0.18
C SER A 156 3.92 7.06 0.61
N PHE A 157 3.85 7.43 1.89
CA PHE A 157 5.01 7.61 2.76
C PHE A 157 5.60 6.32 3.33
N LEU A 158 4.95 5.17 3.16
CA LEU A 158 5.54 3.88 3.57
C LEU A 158 6.70 3.44 2.69
N ALA A 159 6.79 4.00 1.47
CA ALA A 159 7.89 3.73 0.55
C ALA A 159 8.96 4.82 0.48
N LEU A 160 8.96 5.77 1.42
CA LEU A 160 9.93 6.85 1.46
C LEU A 160 11.11 6.50 2.39
N PRO A 161 12.25 5.99 1.88
CA PRO A 161 13.34 5.43 2.69
C PRO A 161 14.26 6.51 3.30
N VAL A 162 13.70 7.67 3.65
CA VAL A 162 14.39 8.78 4.32
C VAL A 162 13.65 9.28 5.57
N ILE A 163 12.49 8.69 5.88
CA ILE A 163 11.73 8.96 7.11
C ILE A 163 11.74 7.71 8.00
N PRO A 164 12.10 7.82 9.28
CA PRO A 164 12.18 6.66 10.17
C PRO A 164 10.81 6.08 10.56
N GLU A 165 10.75 4.85 11.07
CA GLU A 165 11.87 3.92 11.32
C GLU A 165 12.04 2.84 10.25
N LEU A 166 10.97 2.08 9.97
CA LEU A 166 10.97 0.97 9.00
C LEU A 166 10.09 1.32 7.80
N LYS A 167 10.62 1.14 6.59
CA LYS A 167 9.96 1.44 5.31
C LYS A 167 10.10 0.26 4.35
N ILE A 168 9.40 0.28 3.22
CA ILE A 168 9.50 -0.74 2.16
C ILE A 168 9.76 -0.10 0.81
N THR A 169 10.71 -0.64 0.05
CA THR A 169 10.96 -0.25 -1.35
C THR A 169 10.70 -1.43 -2.26
N ASP A 170 10.79 -1.27 -3.58
CA ASP A 170 10.76 -2.40 -4.53
C ASP A 170 11.91 -3.41 -4.30
N ARG A 171 12.90 -3.06 -3.48
CA ARG A 171 14.08 -3.86 -3.15
C ARG A 171 14.03 -4.52 -1.77
N GLY A 172 12.96 -4.31 -0.99
CA GLY A 172 12.80 -4.88 0.35
C GLY A 172 12.57 -3.85 1.44
N LEU A 173 12.56 -4.35 2.69
CA LEU A 173 12.43 -3.52 3.88
C LEU A 173 13.71 -2.72 4.13
N VAL A 174 13.56 -1.49 4.59
CA VAL A 174 14.67 -0.58 4.89
C VAL A 174 14.52 -0.05 6.31
N ASN A 175 15.49 -0.33 7.16
CA ASN A 175 15.68 0.39 8.41
C ASN A 175 16.37 1.71 8.08
N VAL A 176 15.60 2.80 8.13
CA VAL A 176 16.06 4.14 7.70
C VAL A 176 17.05 4.73 8.69
N MET A 177 16.93 4.41 9.98
CA MET A 177 17.85 4.89 11.02
C MET A 177 19.28 4.41 10.79
N ASN A 178 19.44 3.19 10.28
CA ASN A 178 20.75 2.56 10.06
C ASN A 178 21.14 2.49 8.57
N PHE A 179 20.28 2.95 7.66
CA PHE A 179 20.44 2.84 6.20
C PHE A 179 20.74 1.41 5.73
N LYS A 180 20.01 0.42 6.25
CA LYS A 180 20.20 -0.99 5.94
C LYS A 180 18.94 -1.64 5.42
N PHE A 181 19.10 -2.51 4.43
CA PHE A 181 18.07 -3.47 4.08
C PHE A 181 17.90 -4.49 5.21
N MET A 182 16.64 -4.88 5.44
CA MET A 182 16.27 -5.82 6.49
C MET A 182 15.58 -7.02 5.86
N ASP A 183 15.88 -8.20 6.39
CA ASP A 183 15.12 -9.40 6.06
C ASP A 183 13.72 -9.31 6.67
N LEU A 184 12.72 -9.83 5.93
CA LEU A 184 11.35 -9.90 6.41
C LEU A 184 11.22 -10.84 7.63
N ILE A 185 11.93 -11.97 7.57
CA ILE A 185 11.93 -12.99 8.62
C ILE A 185 13.07 -12.70 9.59
N VAL A 186 12.76 -12.75 10.88
CA VAL A 186 13.71 -12.64 12.00
C VAL A 186 13.86 -13.99 12.67
#